data_AF-A0A3A4WE85-F1
#
_entry.id   AF-A0A3A4WE85-F1
#
_cell.length_a   1.000
_cell.length_b   1.000
_cell.length_c   1.000
_cell.angle_alpha   90.00
_cell.angle_beta   90.00
_cell.angle_gamma   90.00
#
_symmetry.space_group_name_H-M   'P 1'
#
loop_
_entity.id
_entity.type
_entity.pdbx_description
1 polymer ?
#
loop_
_entity_poly.entity_id
_entity_poly.type
_entity_poly.pdbx_seq_one_letter_code
_entity_poly.pdbx_strand_id
1 'polypeptide(L)'
;MLYVIALTIHVLSVIIWIGGVSFVTMITFPMIQRASSSLEQVMMFQGTEHRFVKIAKAMVILAGLSGLYLIKVKGMSFGAWIMIFVWTFYA
;
A
#
# COMPACT_ATOMS: atom_id res chain seq x y z
N MET A 1 19.70 -10.13 -13.76
CA MET A 1 18.97 -8.86 -14.01
C MET A 1 17.51 -8.90 -13.55
N LEU A 2 16.74 -9.94 -13.89
CA LEU A 2 15.32 -10.06 -13.50
C LEU A 2 15.07 -9.99 -11.98
N TYR A 3 15.97 -10.56 -11.16
CA TYR A 3 15.94 -10.43 -9.70
C TYR A 3 15.95 -8.97 -9.22
N VAL A 4 16.86 -8.15 -9.76
CA VAL A 4 17.01 -6.74 -9.35
C VAL A 4 15.76 -5.96 -9.74
N ILE A 5 15.23 -6.20 -10.94
CA ILE A 5 13.98 -5.57 -11.41
C ILE A 5 12.82 -5.95 -10.48
N ALA A 6 12.66 -7.24 -10.16
CA ALA A 6 11.62 -7.70 -9.24
C ALA A 6 11.78 -7.08 -7.84
N LEU A 7 13.00 -7.00 -7.32
CA LEU A 7 13.29 -6.35 -6.04
C LEU A 7 12.95 -4.86 -6.06
N THR A 8 13.32 -4.13 -7.12
CA THR A 8 13.00 -2.72 -7.27
C THR A 8 11.49 -2.50 -7.32
N ILE A 9 10.77 -3.27 -8.14
CA ILE A 9 9.30 -3.21 -8.21
C ILE A 9 8.70 -3.52 -6.84
N HIS A 10 9.20 -4.54 -6.16
CA HIS A 10 8.71 -4.95 -4.85
C HIS A 10 8.84 -3.83 -3.81
N VAL A 11 10.06 -3.30 -3.64
CA VAL A 11 10.37 -2.25 -2.67
C VAL A 11 9.57 -0.98 -2.96
N LEU A 12 9.51 -0.54 -4.23
CA LEU A 12 8.71 0.63 -4.60
C LEU A 12 7.22 0.43 -4.31
N SER A 13 6.69 -0.75 -4.60
CA SER A 13 5.28 -1.07 -4.32
C SER A 13 4.97 -0.98 -2.83
N VAL A 14 5.85 -1.53 -1.98
CA VAL A 14 5.69 -1.46 -0.52
C VAL A 14 5.78 -0.02 -0.02
N ILE A 15 6.75 0.76 -0.51
CA ILE A 15 6.92 2.17 -0.12
C ILE A 15 5.66 2.99 -0.47
N ILE A 16 5.16 2.86 -1.70
CA ILE A 16 3.99 3.63 -2.15
C ILE A 16 2.74 3.19 -1.38
N TRP A 17 2.58 1.89 -1.14
CA TRP A 17 1.43 1.37 -0.40
C TRP A 17 1.43 1.85 1.06
N ILE A 18 2.49 1.55 1.82
CA ILE A 18 2.56 1.88 3.25
C ILE A 18 2.67 3.39 3.47
N GLY A 19 3.45 4.09 2.64
CA GLY A 19 3.55 5.55 2.67
C GLY A 19 2.22 6.22 2.36
N GLY A 20 1.47 5.70 1.38
CA GLY A 20 0.13 6.17 1.05
C GLY A 20 -0.87 5.98 2.20
N VAL A 21 -0.91 4.80 2.82
CA VAL A 21 -1.77 4.54 3.99
C VAL A 21 -1.43 5.50 5.13
N SER A 22 -0.13 5.68 5.40
CA SER A 22 0.38 6.58 6.42
C SER A 22 -0.05 8.03 6.16
N PHE A 23 0.09 8.50 4.93
CA PHE A 23 -0.33 9.83 4.50
C PHE A 23 -1.85 10.04 4.65
N VAL A 24 -2.66 9.09 4.17
CA VAL A 24 -4.12 9.17 4.28
C VAL A 24 -4.56 9.22 5.74
N THR A 25 -3.95 8.40 6.60
CA THR A 25 -4.32 8.29 8.01
C THR A 25 -3.89 9.51 8.83
N MET A 26 -2.64 9.97 8.65
CA MET A 26 -2.08 11.03 9.50
C MET A 26 -2.36 12.44 9.00
N ILE A 27 -2.58 12.62 7.70
CA ILE A 27 -2.72 13.94 7.09
C ILE A 27 -4.12 14.09 6.50
N THR A 28 -4.54 13.19 5.60
CA THR A 28 -5.78 13.38 4.85
C THR A 28 -7.03 13.25 5.73
N PHE A 29 -7.11 12.23 6.59
CA PHE A 29 -8.26 12.04 7.46
C PHE A 29 -8.44 13.17 8.49
N PRO A 30 -7.39 13.64 9.20
CA PRO A 30 -7.53 14.80 10.07
C PRO A 30 -7.90 16.07 9.31
N MET A 31 -7.40 16.25 8.08
CA MET A 31 -7.78 17.38 7.24
C MET A 31 -9.26 17.34 6.87
N ILE A 32 -9.78 16.18 6.45
CA ILE A 32 -11.20 15.99 6.13
C ILE A 32 -12.05 16.27 7.37
N GLN A 33 -11.69 15.73 8.54
CA GLN A 33 -12.46 15.95 9.78
C GLN A 33 -12.57 17.43 10.20
N ARG A 34 -11.65 18.28 9.75
CA ARG A 34 -11.67 19.73 10.02
C ARG A 34 -12.47 20.55 8.99
N ALA A 35 -13.05 19.92 7.97
CA ALA A 35 -13.82 20.64 6.95
C ALA A 35 -15.10 21.25 7.52
N SER A 36 -15.53 22.36 6.93
CA SER A 36 -16.52 23.29 7.51
C SER A 36 -17.95 22.74 7.54
N SER A 37 -18.27 21.80 6.64
CA SER A 37 -19.59 21.19 6.53
C SER A 37 -19.50 19.68 6.31
N SER A 38 -20.53 18.95 6.74
CA SER A 38 -20.61 17.50 6.54
C SER A 38 -20.60 17.10 5.05
N LEU A 39 -21.19 17.90 4.17
CA LEU A 39 -21.17 17.66 2.73
C LEU A 39 -19.75 17.79 2.16
N GLU A 40 -18.99 18.79 2.60
CA GLU A 40 -17.58 18.97 2.21
C GLU A 40 -16.73 17.78 2.66
N GLN A 41 -16.93 17.29 3.89
CA GLN A 41 -16.25 16.10 4.40
C GLN A 41 -16.47 14.88 3.52
N VAL A 42 -17.73 14.62 3.16
CA VAL A 42 -18.10 13.48 2.30
C VAL A 42 -17.49 13.61 0.91
N MET A 43 -17.56 14.78 0.28
CA MET A 43 -16.98 15.00 -1.04
C MET A 43 -15.46 14.82 -1.05
N MET A 44 -14.75 15.36 -0.05
CA MET A 44 -13.30 15.19 0.08
C MET A 44 -12.92 13.74 0.34
N PHE A 45 -13.68 13.04 1.19
CA PHE A 45 -13.49 11.63 1.46
C PHE A 45 -13.66 10.79 0.19
N GLN A 46 -14.80 10.89 -0.49
CA GLN A 46 -15.07 10.10 -1.71
C GLN A 46 -14.04 10.37 -2.81
N GLY A 47 -13.65 11.64 -3.01
CA GLY A 47 -12.64 12.02 -3.99
C GLY A 47 -11.26 11.41 -3.68
N THR A 48 -10.89 11.36 -2.40
CA THR A 48 -9.62 10.76 -1.94
C THR A 48 -9.66 9.25 -1.99
N GLU A 49 -10.68 8.64 -1.38
CA GLU A 49 -10.86 7.20 -1.22
C GLU A 49 -10.81 6.50 -2.59
N HIS A 50 -11.58 6.98 -3.56
CA HIS A 50 -11.68 6.33 -4.87
C HIS A 50 -10.35 6.27 -5.62
N ARG A 51 -9.51 7.30 -5.46
CA ARG A 51 -8.16 7.34 -6.06
C ARG A 51 -7.19 6.48 -5.27
N PHE A 52 -7.22 6.60 -3.94
CA PHE A 52 -6.32 5.87 -3.05
C PHE A 52 -6.51 4.36 -3.15
N VAL A 53 -7.75 3.87 -3.13
CA VAL A 53 -8.05 2.43 -3.21
C VAL A 53 -7.49 1.80 -4.49
N LYS A 54 -7.56 2.49 -5.63
CA LYS A 54 -7.01 1.98 -6.89
C LYS A 54 -5.48 1.85 -6.83
N ILE A 55 -4.81 2.87 -6.30
CA ILE A 55 -3.34 2.88 -6.15
C ILE A 55 -2.92 1.79 -5.16
N ALA A 56 -3.55 1.74 -3.98
CA ALA A 56 -3.25 0.75 -2.95
C ALA A 56 -3.42 -0.68 -3.46
N LYS A 57 -4.54 -0.99 -4.14
CA LYS A 57 -4.77 -2.32 -4.74
C LYS A 57 -3.71 -2.68 -5.77
N ALA A 58 -3.36 -1.75 -6.67
CA ALA A 58 -2.32 -1.99 -7.67
C ALA A 58 -0.96 -2.29 -7.01
N MET A 59 -0.58 -1.52 -6.00
CA MET A 59 0.69 -1.71 -5.29
C MET A 59 0.72 -3.02 -4.50
N VAL A 60 -0.38 -3.42 -3.84
CA VAL A 60 -0.47 -4.71 -3.14
C VAL A 60 -0.29 -5.87 -4.12
N ILE A 61 -0.95 -5.84 -5.28
CA ILE A 61 -0.79 -6.87 -6.32
C ILE A 61 0.65 -6.93 -6.81
N LEU A 62 1.25 -5.78 -7.12
CA LEU A 62 2.65 -5.71 -7.57
C LEU A 62 3.61 -6.23 -6.51
N ALA A 63 3.42 -5.86 -5.24
CA ALA A 63 4.20 -6.36 -4.11
C ALA A 63 4.05 -7.88 -3.96
N GLY A 64 2.83 -8.42 -4.06
CA GLY A 64 2.56 -9.85 -3.99
C GLY A 64 3.24 -10.64 -5.11
N LEU A 65 3.03 -10.24 -6.37
CA LEU A 65 3.62 -10.93 -7.54
C LEU A 65 5.15 -10.90 -7.51
N SER A 66 5.73 -9.73 -7.23
CA SER A 66 7.19 -9.59 -7.12
C SER A 66 7.75 -10.33 -5.91
N GLY A 67 7.06 -10.33 -4.77
CA GLY A 67 7.44 -11.03 -3.54
C GLY A 67 7.44 -12.55 -3.73
N LEU A 68 6.40 -13.11 -4.36
CA LEU A 68 6.33 -14.53 -4.70
C LEU A 68 7.48 -14.94 -5.62
N TYR A 69 7.81 -14.12 -6.61
CA TYR A 69 8.96 -14.35 -7.47
C TYR A 69 10.29 -14.34 -6.68
N LEU A 70 10.47 -13.38 -5.77
CA LEU A 70 11.67 -13.29 -4.94
C LEU A 70 11.83 -14.51 -4.02
N ILE A 71 10.73 -14.99 -3.42
CA ILE A 71 10.72 -16.22 -2.61
C ILE A 71 11.08 -17.44 -3.46
N LYS A 72 10.55 -17.54 -4.69
CA LYS A 72 10.89 -18.64 -5.59
C LYS A 72 12.39 -18.66 -5.93
N VAL A 73 13.03 -17.50 -6.06
CA VAL A 73 14.44 -17.39 -6.46
C VAL A 73 15.41 -17.52 -5.28
N LYS A 74 15.10 -16.93 -4.12
CA LYS A 74 16.00 -16.87 -2.96
C LYS A 74 15.54 -17.67 -1.74
N GLY A 75 14.36 -18.27 -1.79
CA GLY A 75 13.75 -18.96 -0.65
C GLY A 75 13.04 -18.01 0.31
N MET A 76 12.45 -18.59 1.36
CA MET A 76 11.76 -17.85 2.41
C MET A 76 12.77 -17.07 3.26
N SER A 77 12.54 -15.76 3.43
CA SER A 77 13.38 -14.90 4.26
C SER A 77 12.61 -14.40 5.49
N PHE A 78 13.32 -13.85 6.47
CA PHE A 78 12.69 -13.18 7.62
C PHE A 78 11.76 -12.04 7.19
N GLY A 79 12.13 -11.28 6.16
CA GLY A 79 11.27 -10.24 5.59
C GLY A 79 9.98 -10.78 4.99
N ALA A 80 10.02 -11.97 4.38
CA ALA A 80 8.81 -12.63 3.86
C ALA A 80 7.86 -13.05 5.00
N TRP A 81 8.39 -13.54 6.12
CA TRP A 81 7.60 -13.84 7.32
C TRP A 81 6.88 -12.61 7.88
N ILE A 82 7.60 -11.48 8.02
CA ILE A 82 7.00 -10.22 8.45
C ILE A 82 5.88 -9.82 7.50
N MET A 83 6.12 -9.91 6.19
CA MET A 83 5.13 -9.51 5.20
C MET A 83 3.86 -10.36 5.26
N ILE A 84 3.99 -11.69 5.37
CA ILE A 84 2.85 -12.61 5.53
C ILE A 84 2.06 -12.30 6.80
N PHE A 85 2.77 -12.06 7.91
CA PHE A 85 2.16 -11.67 9.17
C PHE A 85 1.37 -10.37 9.01
N VAL A 86 1.99 -9.31 8.51
CA VAL A 86 1.34 -8.01 8.26
C VAL A 86 0.12 -8.18 7.35
N TRP A 87 0.25 -8.93 6.25
CA TRP A 87 -0.86 -9.14 5.31
C TRP A 87 -2.03 -9.89 5.93
N THR A 88 -1.79 -10.81 6.86
CA THR A 88 -2.88 -11.53 7.55
C THR A 88 -3.77 -10.60 8.36
N PHE A 89 -3.26 -9.46 8.84
CA PHE A 89 -4.07 -8.46 9.54
C PHE A 89 -4.82 -7.49 8.61
N TYR A 90 -4.41 -7.41 7.34
CA TYR A 90 -4.98 -6.49 6.36
C TYR A 90 -5.81 -7.18 5.26
N ALA A 91 -5.89 -8.51 5.27
CA ALA A 91 -6.72 -9.34 4.38
C ALA A 91 -7.99 -9.79 5.11
#